data_AF-A0A2S6AZ01-F1
#
_entry.id   AF-A0A2S6AZ01-F1
#
_cell.length_a   1.000
_cell.length_b   1.000
_cell.length_c   1.000
_cell.angle_alpha   90.00
_cell.angle_beta   90.00
_cell.angle_gamma   90.00
#
_symmetry.space_group_name_H-M   'P 1'
#
loop_
_entity.id
_entity.type
_entity.pdbx_description
1 polymer ?
#
loop_
_entity_poly.entity_id
_entity_poly.type
_entity_poly.pdbx_seq_one_letter_code
_entity_poly.pdbx_strand_id
1 'polypeptide(L)' 'MLPRKRPTQERSQRKFDALLAASRDLLTDVGFESFTCEEVAARADVPIGTLYQFFANKYVIVCELN' A
#
# COMPACT_ATOMS: atom_id res chain seq x y z
N MET A 1 -5.88 -10.26 -9.67
CA MET A 1 -4.77 -9.37 -9.28
C MET A 1 -4.50 -9.60 -7.80
N LEU A 2 -3.35 -10.16 -7.45
CA LEU A 2 -2.97 -10.46 -6.06
C LEU A 2 -1.65 -9.75 -5.74
N PRO A 3 -1.39 -9.40 -4.46
CA PRO A 3 -0.11 -8.86 -4.03
C PRO A 3 0.99 -9.84 -4.38
N ARG A 4 2.16 -9.31 -4.78
CA ARG A 4 3.31 -10.12 -5.20
C ARG A 4 3.80 -11.03 -4.06
N LYS A 5 3.61 -10.59 -2.82
CA LYS A 5 3.96 -11.33 -1.62
C LYS A 5 3.05 -10.91 -0.46
N ARG A 6 2.41 -11.86 0.20
CA ARG A 6 1.83 -11.65 1.53
C ARG A 6 2.91 -11.89 2.59
N PRO A 7 3.17 -10.94 3.50
CA PRO A 7 4.19 -11.11 4.52
C PRO A 7 3.79 -12.19 5.54
N THR A 8 4.77 -12.96 6.01
CA THR A 8 4.59 -13.96 7.07
C THR A 8 5.31 -13.59 8.36
N GLN A 9 6.23 -12.63 8.30
CA GLN A 9 6.99 -12.14 9.44
C GLN A 9 6.33 -10.88 10.00
N GLU A 10 6.25 -10.77 11.32
CA GLU A 10 5.56 -9.70 12.03
C GLU A 10 5.98 -8.29 11.58
N ARG A 11 7.30 -8.03 11.47
CA ARG A 11 7.80 -6.72 11.03
C ARG A 11 7.33 -6.36 9.62
N SER A 12 7.28 -7.35 8.74
CA SER A 12 6.85 -7.17 7.35
C SER A 12 5.34 -6.95 7.28
N GLN A 13 4.60 -7.62 8.15
CA GLN A 13 3.16 -7.47 8.29
C GLN A 13 2.78 -6.07 8.79
N ARG A 14 3.46 -5.54 9.81
CA ARG A 14 3.25 -4.16 10.28
C ARG A 14 3.39 -3.12 9.16
N LYS A 15 4.38 -3.28 8.27
CA LYS A 15 4.57 -2.39 7.11
C LYS A 15 3.45 -2.54 6.09
N PHE A 16 3.03 -3.77 5.81
CA PHE A 16 1.93 -4.05 4.90
C PHE A 16 0.63 -3.43 5.41
N ASP A 17 0.33 -3.59 6.69
CA ASP A 17 -0.85 -3.02 7.34
C ASP A 17 -0.81 -1.48 7.33
N ALA A 18 0.36 -0.88 7.63
CA ALA A 18 0.55 0.57 7.55
C ALA A 18 0.31 1.12 6.13
N LEU A 19 0.78 0.42 5.09
CA LEU A 19 0.50 0.78 3.70
C LEU A 19 -0.98 0.71 3.38
N LEU A 20 -1.71 -0.32 3.81
CA LEU A 20 -3.15 -0.43 3.59
C LEU A 20 -3.95 0.64 4.35
N ALA A 21 -3.54 0.98 5.58
CA ALA A 21 -4.17 2.06 6.34
C ALA A 21 -3.99 3.42 5.64
N ALA A 22 -2.75 3.79 5.32
CA ALA A 22 -2.45 5.01 4.57
C ALA A 22 -3.16 5.07 3.21
N SER A 23 -3.37 3.92 2.57
CA SER A 23 -4.08 3.84 1.30
C SER A 23 -5.56 4.16 1.42
N ARG A 24 -6.23 3.71 2.49
CA ARG A 24 -7.65 4.05 2.75
C ARG A 24 -7.82 5.54 3.00
N ASP A 25 -6.94 6.11 3.81
CA ASP A 25 -6.97 7.53 4.14
C ASP A 25 -6.75 8.36 2.87
N LEU A 26 -5.72 8.04 2.08
CA LEU A 26 -5.44 8.74 0.82
C LEU A 26 -6.58 8.63 -0.19
N LEU A 27 -7.18 7.45 -0.36
CA LEU A 27 -8.32 7.31 -1.27
C LEU A 27 -9.51 8.18 -0.84
N THR A 28 -9.73 8.32 0.46
CA THR A 28 -10.80 9.17 1.01
C THR A 28 -10.50 10.65 0.78
N ASP A 29 -9.23 11.05 0.93
CA ASP A 29 -8.80 12.44 0.77
C ASP A 29 -8.81 12.93 -0.67
N VAL A 30 -8.30 12.13 -1.62
CA VAL A 30 -8.00 12.61 -2.98
C VAL A 30 -8.69 11.82 -4.10
N GLY A 31 -9.38 10.73 -3.77
CA GLY A 31 -9.99 9.83 -4.75
C GLY A 31 -8.98 8.98 -5.54
N PHE A 32 -9.50 8.07 -6.38
CA PHE A 32 -8.68 7.07 -7.07
C PHE A 32 -7.77 7.63 -8.19
N GLU A 33 -8.20 8.71 -8.84
CA GLU A 33 -7.42 9.32 -9.93
C GLU A 33 -6.08 9.87 -9.42
N SER A 34 -6.14 10.66 -8.34
CA SER A 34 -4.98 11.27 -7.67
C SER A 34 -4.22 10.32 -6.75
N PHE A 35 -4.73 9.11 -6.51
CA PHE A 35 -4.07 8.09 -5.70
C PHE A 35 -2.80 7.55 -6.39
N THR A 36 -1.65 7.65 -5.71
CA THR A 36 -0.33 7.20 -6.21
C THR A 36 0.40 6.32 -5.19
N CYS A 37 1.27 5.42 -5.68
CA CYS A 37 2.07 4.57 -4.80
C CYS A 37 3.08 5.38 -3.98
N GLU A 38 3.64 6.44 -4.58
CA GLU A 38 4.58 7.35 -3.96
C GLU A 38 3.99 7.99 -2.69
N GLU A 39 2.76 8.51 -2.80
CA GLU A 39 2.06 9.19 -1.69
C GLU A 39 1.66 8.19 -0.60
N VAL A 40 1.21 6.98 -0.97
CA VAL A 40 0.95 5.90 0.00
C VAL A 40 2.21 5.55 0.80
N ALA A 41 3.33 5.34 0.11
CA ALA A 41 4.60 4.99 0.74
C ALA A 41 5.07 6.09 1.69
N ALA A 42 4.97 7.35 1.26
CA ALA A 42 5.31 8.51 2.07
C ALA A 42 4.44 8.61 3.34
N ARG A 43 3.12 8.49 3.21
CA ARG A 43 2.18 8.55 4.35
C ARG A 43 2.33 7.41 5.33
N ALA A 44 2.69 6.22 4.84
CA ALA A 44 2.94 5.06 5.70
C ALA A 44 4.31 5.08 6.38
N ASP A 45 5.17 6.06 6.08
CA ASP A 45 6.59 6.08 6.46
C ASP A 45 7.32 4.77 6.07
N VAL A 46 7.01 4.27 4.87
CA VAL A 46 7.59 3.05 4.32
C VAL A 46 8.36 3.39 3.04
N PRO A 47 9.61 2.90 2.87
CA PRO A 47 10.34 3.13 1.63
C PRO A 47 9.56 2.62 0.42
N ILE A 48 9.47 3.42 -0.65
CA ILE A 48 8.70 3.07 -1.85
C ILE A 48 9.13 1.73 -2.47
N GLY A 49 10.42 1.38 -2.41
CA GLY A 49 10.91 0.08 -2.84
C GLY A 49 10.34 -1.09 -2.01
N THR A 50 10.03 -0.87 -0.73
CA THR A 50 9.35 -1.87 0.11
C THR A 50 7.89 -2.02 -0.29
N LEU A 51 7.19 -0.91 -0.63
CA LEU A 51 5.83 -0.97 -1.17
C LEU A 51 5.79 -1.85 -2.42
N TYR A 52 6.73 -1.64 -3.37
CA TYR A 52 6.78 -2.41 -4.61
C TYR A 52 7.11 -3.90 -4.43
N GLN A 53 7.67 -4.30 -3.30
CA GLN A 53 7.82 -5.73 -2.95
C GLN A 53 6.48 -6.40 -2.67
N PHE A 54 5.47 -5.64 -2.23
CA PHE A 54 4.12 -6.13 -1.93
C PHE A 54 3.16 -5.87 -3.09
N PHE A 55 3.15 -4.65 -3.62
CA PHE A 55 2.16 -4.17 -4.59
C PHE A 55 2.84 -3.73 -5.88
N ALA A 56 2.47 -4.36 -7.01
CA ALA A 56 3.09 -4.06 -8.29
C ALA A 56 2.70 -2.66 -8.83
N ASN A 57 1.52 -2.17 -8.46
CA ASN A 57 0.96 -0.89 -8.85
C ASN A 57 -0.23 -0.54 -7.94
N LYS A 58 -0.77 0.67 -8.13
CA LYS A 58 -1.89 1.17 -7.31
C LYS A 58 -3.15 0.31 -7.35
N TYR A 59 -3.43 -0.37 -8.47
CA TYR A 59 -4.60 -1.25 -8.58
C TYR A 59 -4.50 -2.45 -7.63
N VAL A 60 -3.30 -3.02 -7.47
CA VAL A 60 -3.07 -4.15 -6.54
C VAL A 60 -3.31 -3.73 -5.09
N ILE A 61 -2.95 -2.48 -4.73
CA ILE A 61 -3.22 -1.94 -3.39
C ILE A 61 -4.73 -1.90 -3.16
N VAL A 62 -5.48 -1.30 -4.09
CA VAL A 62 -6.95 -1.17 -3.98
C VAL A 62 -7.64 -2.51 -3.91
N CYS A 63 -7.18 -3.51 -4.67
CA CYS A 63 -7.73 -4.87 -4.58
C CYS A 63 -7.54 -5.53 -3.19
N GLU A 64 -6.58 -5.09 -2.37
CA GLU A 64 -6.38 -5.62 -1.01
C GLU A 64 -7.14 -4.81 0.07
N LEU A 65 -7.85 -3.74 -0.30
CA LEU A 65 -8.64 -2.89 0.61
C LEU A 65 -10.04 -3.41 0.92
N ASN A 66 -10.24 -4.73 0.94
CA ASN A 66 -11.51 -5.37 1.28
C ASN A 66 -12.17 -4.77 2.53
#